data_AF-A0A0U3HTZ8-F1
#
_entry.id   AF-A0A0U3HTZ8-F1
#
_cell.length_a   1.000
_cell.length_b   1.000
_cell.length_c   1.000
_cell.angle_alpha   90.00
_cell.angle_beta   90.00
_cell.angle_gamma   90.00
#
_symmetry.space_group_name_H-M   'P 1'
#
loop_
_entity.id
_entity.type
_entity.pdbx_description
1 polymer ?
#
loop_
_entity_poly.entity_id
_entity_poly.type
_entity_poly.pdbx_seq_one_letter_code
_entity_poly.pdbx_strand_id
1 'polypeptide(L)'
;MNADARTRPLSAEVWQRPFVRAHHAWCEDFVLELRLRDVPGPVIGDRLGEVESHCTAAGETPEEAFGDPAAYAAGIAEESPTRPASGFRRITALSAAQVAALLVGTAAARPWARGEDLAYNAVQAGLLGVFVLLLLALPRVLGPLVRRPWTVGLPFVVVVQLTGLGAALAGRLDLPAAVSLPAAPVAVGLFPVVLVLAWAVHRELVHGPGDDAVLSPLPPQPGTAPRGAGGRRGIAALTAAMLPVAYLVLAAFGRLTA
;
A
#
# COMPACT_ATOMS: atom_id res chain seq x y z
N MET A 1 -13.38 -30.57 19.13
CA MET A 1 -11.91 -30.41 19.14
C MET A 1 -11.41 -31.23 17.96
N ASN A 2 -11.15 -30.70 16.76
CA ASN A 2 -10.21 -29.62 16.43
C ASN A 2 -10.74 -28.73 15.29
N ALA A 3 -10.69 -27.42 15.50
CA ALA A 3 -11.23 -26.38 14.62
C ALA A 3 -10.14 -25.54 13.94
N ASP A 4 -8.98 -26.15 13.63
CA ASP A 4 -7.75 -25.41 13.33
C ASP A 4 -7.20 -25.58 11.89
N ALA A 5 -7.97 -26.20 10.98
CA ALA A 5 -7.60 -26.29 9.56
C ALA A 5 -8.21 -25.13 8.73
N ARG A 6 -8.23 -23.92 9.28
CA ARG A 6 -8.76 -22.73 8.58
C ARG A 6 -7.71 -22.15 7.64
N THR A 7 -7.87 -22.47 6.35
CA THR A 7 -7.62 -21.59 5.19
C THR A 7 -6.39 -20.69 5.27
N ARG A 8 -5.21 -21.21 4.90
CA ARG A 8 -4.04 -20.36 4.65
C ARG A 8 -3.97 -19.97 3.16
N PRO A 9 -3.64 -18.71 2.82
CA PRO A 9 -3.48 -18.27 1.44
C PRO A 9 -2.33 -19.04 0.75
N LEU A 10 -2.38 -19.20 -0.58
CA LEU A 10 -1.38 -19.92 -1.39
C LEU A 10 0.06 -19.39 -1.19
N SER A 11 0.22 -18.10 -0.85
CA SER A 11 1.53 -17.53 -0.47
C SER A 11 2.11 -18.15 0.81
N ALA A 12 1.26 -18.63 1.73
CA ALA A 12 1.69 -19.30 2.95
C ALA A 12 2.15 -20.73 2.71
N GLU A 13 1.92 -21.32 1.53
CA GLU A 13 2.45 -22.63 1.17
C GLU A 13 3.97 -22.58 1.00
N VAL A 14 4.48 -21.56 0.29
CA VAL A 14 5.91 -21.34 0.10
C VAL A 14 6.64 -21.17 1.45
N TRP A 15 6.10 -20.35 2.35
CA TRP A 15 6.68 -20.13 3.68
C TRP A 15 6.60 -21.35 4.62
N GLN A 16 5.78 -22.35 4.30
CA GLN A 16 5.67 -23.57 5.11
C GLN A 16 6.63 -24.67 4.67
N ARG A 17 7.33 -24.50 3.54
CA ARG A 17 8.28 -25.49 3.06
C ARG A 17 9.42 -25.67 4.06
N PRO A 18 9.88 -26.92 4.30
CA PRO A 18 10.93 -27.19 5.28
C PRO A 18 12.19 -26.35 5.04
N PHE A 19 12.61 -26.21 3.78
CA PHE A 19 13.75 -25.39 3.38
C PHE A 19 13.56 -23.92 3.74
N VAL A 20 12.44 -23.31 3.32
CA VAL A 20 12.15 -21.89 3.57
C VAL A 20 12.06 -21.58 5.07
N ARG A 21 11.55 -22.51 5.88
CA ARG A 21 11.53 -22.35 7.34
C ARG A 21 12.92 -22.46 7.96
N ALA A 22 13.77 -23.35 7.44
CA ALA A 22 15.14 -23.50 7.91
C ALA A 22 15.99 -22.27 7.59
N HIS A 23 15.77 -21.65 6.42
CA HIS A 23 16.50 -20.48 5.95
C HIS A 23 15.62 -19.22 5.91
N HIS A 24 14.79 -19.03 6.93
CA HIS A 24 13.76 -17.99 6.95
C HIS A 24 14.29 -16.58 6.70
N ALA A 25 15.36 -16.19 7.40
CA ALA A 25 15.94 -14.85 7.28
C ALA A 25 16.41 -14.56 5.85
N TRP A 26 17.15 -15.49 5.26
CA TRP A 26 17.64 -15.37 3.88
C TRP A 26 16.49 -15.29 2.87
N CYS A 27 15.49 -16.18 2.98
CA CYS A 27 14.33 -16.17 2.09
C CYS A 27 13.48 -14.91 2.25
N GLU A 28 13.32 -14.40 3.48
CA GLU A 28 12.59 -13.15 3.76
C GLU A 28 13.28 -11.96 3.12
N ASP A 29 14.59 -11.80 3.33
CA ASP A 29 15.36 -10.70 2.75
C ASP A 29 15.38 -10.79 1.23
N PHE A 30 15.56 -11.99 0.66
CA PHE A 30 15.53 -12.21 -0.78
C PHE A 30 14.18 -11.82 -1.40
N VAL A 31 13.07 -12.28 -0.81
CA VAL A 31 11.72 -11.93 -1.29
C VAL A 31 11.47 -10.43 -1.15
N LEU A 32 11.84 -9.83 -0.03
CA LEU A 32 11.69 -8.40 0.20
C LEU A 32 12.44 -7.60 -0.86
N GLU A 33 13.69 -7.97 -1.15
CA GLU A 33 14.53 -7.29 -2.13
C GLU A 33 13.97 -7.41 -3.56
N LEU A 34 13.46 -8.57 -3.96
CA LEU A 34 12.79 -8.74 -5.26
C LEU A 34 11.46 -7.95 -5.33
N ARG A 35 10.70 -7.90 -4.23
CA ARG A 35 9.46 -7.12 -4.12
C ARG A 35 9.72 -5.62 -4.21
N LEU A 36 10.78 -5.12 -3.59
CA LEU A 36 11.19 -3.72 -3.71
C LEU A 36 11.60 -3.33 -5.14
N ARG A 37 11.93 -4.32 -5.97
CA ARG A 37 12.27 -4.15 -7.40
C ARG A 37 11.09 -4.44 -8.34
N ASP A 38 9.88 -4.61 -7.80
CA ASP A 38 8.65 -4.85 -8.56
C ASP A 38 8.70 -6.15 -9.41
N VAL A 39 9.44 -7.17 -8.93
CA VAL A 39 9.50 -8.49 -9.57
C VAL A 39 8.20 -9.25 -9.30
N PRO A 40 7.55 -9.84 -10.33
CA PRO A 40 6.31 -10.57 -10.15
C PRO A 40 6.45 -11.78 -9.22
N GLY A 41 5.45 -12.02 -8.37
CA GLY A 41 5.37 -13.12 -7.42
C GLY A 41 5.65 -14.50 -8.01
N PRO A 42 5.10 -14.89 -9.17
CA PRO A 42 5.44 -16.16 -9.81
C PRO A 42 6.95 -16.29 -10.09
N VAL A 43 7.59 -15.22 -10.59
CA VAL A 43 9.04 -15.19 -10.83
C VAL A 43 9.82 -15.30 -9.52
N ILE A 44 9.39 -14.61 -8.46
CA ILE A 44 9.99 -14.76 -7.13
C ILE A 44 9.91 -16.21 -6.65
N GLY A 45 8.76 -16.85 -6.84
CA GLY A 45 8.54 -18.22 -6.41
C GLY A 45 9.32 -19.24 -7.24
N ASP A 46 9.48 -19.00 -8.55
CA ASP A 46 10.34 -19.79 -9.43
C ASP A 46 11.80 -19.76 -8.95
N ARG A 47 12.31 -18.56 -8.63
CA ARG A 47 13.66 -18.38 -8.12
C ARG A 47 13.86 -19.00 -6.74
N LEU A 48 12.87 -18.93 -5.86
CA LEU A 48 12.88 -19.66 -4.59
C LEU A 48 12.93 -21.17 -4.80
N GLY A 49 12.19 -21.69 -5.78
CA GLY A 49 12.19 -23.11 -6.12
C GLY A 49 13.53 -23.57 -6.68
N GLU A 50 14.19 -22.73 -7.49
CA GLU A 50 15.55 -22.97 -8.00
C GLU A 50 16.56 -23.06 -6.87
N VAL A 51 16.54 -22.10 -5.94
CA VAL A 51 17.41 -22.09 -4.75
C VAL A 51 17.16 -23.33 -3.89
N GLU A 52 15.91 -23.64 -3.58
CA GLU A 52 15.54 -24.84 -2.80
C GLU A 52 16.05 -26.11 -3.48
N SER A 53 15.85 -26.26 -4.78
CA SER A 53 16.28 -27.43 -5.54
C SER A 53 17.81 -27.56 -5.56
N HIS A 54 18.52 -26.45 -5.75
CA HIS A 54 19.97 -26.44 -5.79
C HIS A 54 20.56 -26.81 -4.42
N CYS A 55 20.16 -26.11 -3.36
CA CYS A 55 20.65 -26.36 -2.00
C CYS A 55 20.31 -27.77 -1.53
N THR A 56 19.11 -28.29 -1.86
CA THR A 56 18.73 -29.67 -1.49
C THR A 56 19.56 -30.71 -2.25
N ALA A 57 19.94 -30.45 -3.50
CA ALA A 57 20.75 -31.37 -4.30
C ALA A 57 22.24 -31.31 -3.94
N ALA A 58 22.77 -30.12 -3.67
CA ALA A 58 24.18 -29.89 -3.31
C ALA A 58 24.47 -30.14 -1.83
N GLY A 59 23.46 -30.08 -0.96
CA GLY A 59 23.62 -30.16 0.49
C GLY A 59 24.21 -28.88 1.11
N GLU A 60 24.19 -27.77 0.38
CA GLU A 60 24.73 -26.48 0.77
C GLU A 60 23.64 -25.55 1.32
N THR A 61 24.03 -24.58 2.13
CA THR A 61 23.13 -23.50 2.56
C THR A 61 22.96 -22.46 1.45
N PRO A 62 21.83 -21.71 1.41
CA PRO A 62 21.65 -20.66 0.42
C PRO A 62 22.69 -19.54 0.53
N GLU A 63 23.21 -19.26 1.72
CA GLU A 63 24.32 -18.34 1.94
C GLU A 63 25.63 -18.82 1.29
N GLU A 64 25.90 -20.13 1.31
CA GLU A 64 27.10 -20.72 0.71
C GLU A 64 27.00 -20.78 -0.82
N ALA A 65 25.83 -21.18 -1.34
CA ALA A 65 25.64 -21.39 -2.77
C ALA A 65 25.32 -20.10 -3.54
N PHE A 66 24.54 -19.19 -2.94
CA PHE A 66 24.02 -17.99 -3.60
C PHE A 66 24.51 -16.69 -2.96
N GLY A 67 25.17 -16.74 -1.81
CA GLY A 67 25.74 -15.58 -1.14
C GLY A 67 24.68 -14.68 -0.48
N ASP A 68 24.94 -13.38 -0.50
CA ASP A 68 24.06 -12.37 0.08
C ASP A 68 22.73 -12.27 -0.69
N PRO A 69 21.58 -12.35 -0.01
CA PRO A 69 20.27 -12.36 -0.67
C PRO A 69 19.98 -11.06 -1.42
N ALA A 70 20.47 -9.91 -0.95
CA ALA A 70 20.25 -8.64 -1.62
C ALA A 70 21.11 -8.49 -2.88
N ALA A 71 22.35 -8.99 -2.85
CA ALA A 71 23.24 -9.07 -4.01
C ALA A 71 22.66 -10.02 -5.08
N TYR A 72 22.19 -11.19 -4.68
CA TYR A 72 21.58 -12.15 -5.60
C TYR A 72 20.29 -11.61 -6.23
N ALA A 73 19.42 -10.98 -5.44
CA ALA A 73 18.21 -10.32 -5.95
C ALA A 73 18.51 -9.16 -6.91
N ALA A 74 19.63 -8.45 -6.73
CA ALA A 74 20.06 -7.40 -7.65
C ALA A 74 20.42 -7.97 -9.03
N GLY A 75 21.18 -9.08 -9.08
CA GLY A 75 21.54 -9.74 -10.33
C GLY A 75 20.31 -10.21 -11.13
N ILE A 76 19.32 -10.79 -10.45
CA ILE A 76 18.08 -11.24 -11.10
C ILE A 76 17.29 -10.09 -11.74
N ALA A 77 17.24 -8.94 -11.08
CA ALA A 77 16.52 -7.77 -11.60
C ALA A 77 17.25 -7.10 -12.78
N GLU A 78 18.57 -7.25 -12.87
CA GLU A 78 19.36 -6.78 -14.01
C GLU A 78 19.18 -7.70 -15.24
N GLU A 79 19.08 -9.02 -15.03
CA GLU A 79 18.89 -10.02 -16.08
C GLU A 79 17.47 -10.00 -16.68
N SER A 80 16.48 -9.62 -15.88
CA SER A 80 15.09 -9.49 -16.32
C SER A 80 14.59 -8.09 -16.01
N PRO A 81 14.65 -7.13 -16.95
CA PRO A 81 13.98 -5.85 -16.80
C PRO A 81 12.46 -6.09 -16.81
N THR A 82 11.92 -6.48 -15.66
CA THR A 82 10.50 -6.68 -15.46
C THR A 82 9.83 -5.34 -15.67
N ARG A 83 8.90 -5.28 -16.62
CA ARG A 83 8.09 -4.09 -16.86
C ARG A 83 7.38 -3.77 -15.54
N PRO A 84 7.52 -2.56 -14.98
CA PRO A 84 6.84 -2.21 -13.73
C PRO A 84 5.37 -2.56 -13.85
N ALA A 85 4.81 -3.20 -12.83
CA ALA A 85 3.40 -3.58 -12.83
C ALA A 85 2.58 -2.29 -12.99
N SER A 86 2.03 -2.05 -14.19
CA SER A 86 1.35 -0.80 -14.54
C SER A 86 0.17 -0.49 -13.60
N GLY A 87 -0.33 -1.51 -12.89
CA GLY A 87 -1.32 -1.41 -11.83
C GLY A 87 -0.83 -0.64 -10.60
N PHE A 88 0.44 -0.76 -10.20
CA PHE A 88 0.92 -0.17 -8.94
C PHE A 88 0.85 1.36 -8.95
N ARG A 89 1.35 2.01 -10.01
CA ARG A 89 1.25 3.47 -10.17
C ARG A 89 -0.21 3.95 -10.20
N ARG A 90 -1.10 3.18 -10.81
CA ARG A 90 -2.53 3.49 -10.86
C ARG A 90 -3.16 3.38 -9.48
N ILE A 91 -2.86 2.32 -8.73
CA ILE A 91 -3.31 2.13 -7.34
C ILE A 91 -2.81 3.28 -6.48
N THR A 92 -1.52 3.64 -6.55
CA THR A 92 -0.97 4.78 -5.80
C THR A 92 -1.72 6.08 -6.13
N ALA A 93 -1.96 6.35 -7.41
CA ALA A 93 -2.68 7.56 -7.83
C ALA A 93 -4.13 7.57 -7.31
N LEU A 94 -4.83 6.44 -7.39
CA LEU A 94 -6.20 6.30 -6.86
C LEU A 94 -6.23 6.47 -5.34
N SER A 95 -5.29 5.86 -4.62
CA SER A 95 -5.17 5.98 -3.16
C SER A 95 -4.83 7.42 -2.74
N ALA A 96 -3.89 8.08 -3.43
CA ALA A 96 -3.55 9.47 -3.16
C ALA A 96 -4.75 10.40 -3.41
N ALA A 97 -5.48 10.19 -4.51
CA ALA A 97 -6.72 10.92 -4.80
C ALA A 97 -7.79 10.67 -3.73
N GLN A 98 -7.91 9.45 -3.21
CA GLN A 98 -8.87 9.10 -2.19
C GLN A 98 -8.56 9.78 -0.85
N VAL A 99 -7.28 9.83 -0.46
CA VAL A 99 -6.84 10.56 0.74
C VAL A 99 -7.07 12.06 0.57
N ALA A 100 -6.76 12.63 -0.61
CA ALA A 100 -7.02 14.04 -0.89
C ALA A 100 -8.52 14.38 -0.79
N ALA A 101 -9.38 13.57 -1.40
CA ALA A 101 -10.83 13.72 -1.33
C ALA A 101 -11.35 13.60 0.11
N LEU A 102 -10.80 12.68 0.91
CA LEU A 102 -11.11 12.56 2.32
C LEU A 102 -10.75 13.83 3.10
N LEU A 103 -9.54 14.35 2.92
CA LEU A 103 -9.07 15.53 3.64
C LEU A 103 -9.90 16.77 3.29
N VAL A 104 -10.12 17.01 1.99
CA VAL A 104 -10.89 18.18 1.54
C VAL A 104 -12.35 18.07 1.96
N GLY A 105 -12.97 16.89 1.80
CA GLY A 105 -14.38 16.70 2.13
C GLY A 105 -14.67 16.73 3.64
N THR A 106 -13.76 16.21 4.47
CA THR A 106 -13.89 16.33 5.94
C THR A 106 -13.64 17.75 6.43
N ALA A 107 -12.70 18.49 5.82
CA ALA A 107 -12.50 19.91 6.12
C ALA A 107 -13.73 20.76 5.79
N ALA A 108 -14.49 20.39 4.74
CA ALA A 108 -15.72 21.08 4.34
C ALA A 108 -16.90 20.89 5.32
N ALA A 109 -16.85 19.88 6.20
CA ALA A 109 -17.98 19.55 7.08
C ALA A 109 -18.29 20.66 8.12
N ARG A 110 -17.25 21.32 8.64
CA ARG A 110 -17.40 22.41 9.63
C ARG A 110 -17.98 23.69 9.02
N PRO A 111 -17.41 24.26 7.94
CA PRO A 111 -18.00 25.43 7.27
C PRO A 111 -19.43 25.16 6.79
N TRP A 112 -19.70 23.94 6.28
CA TRP A 112 -21.05 23.56 5.89
C TRP A 112 -22.04 23.62 7.06
N ALA A 113 -21.65 23.17 8.26
CA ALA A 113 -22.50 23.24 9.45
C ALA A 113 -22.84 24.68 9.85
N ARG A 114 -21.93 25.63 9.60
CA ARG A 114 -22.09 27.07 9.91
C ARG A 114 -22.71 27.87 8.77
N GLY A 115 -22.95 27.25 7.61
CA GLY A 115 -23.40 27.96 6.41
C GLY A 115 -22.32 28.85 5.77
N GLU A 116 -21.05 28.59 6.09
CA GLU A 116 -19.89 29.31 5.56
C GLU A 116 -19.34 28.63 4.31
N ASP A 117 -18.68 29.42 3.47
CA ASP A 117 -17.91 28.89 2.34
C ASP A 117 -16.59 28.28 2.81
N LEU A 118 -16.16 27.23 2.11
CA LEU A 118 -14.85 26.65 2.30
C LEU A 118 -13.82 27.54 1.59
N ALA A 119 -13.09 28.32 2.38
CA ALA A 119 -12.00 29.15 1.90
C ALA A 119 -10.65 28.43 2.09
N TYR A 120 -9.85 28.38 1.02
CA TYR A 120 -8.44 28.00 1.07
C TYR A 120 -7.57 29.20 0.71
N ASN A 121 -6.56 29.47 1.54
CA ASN A 121 -5.49 30.38 1.16
C ASN A 121 -4.46 29.68 0.25
N ALA A 122 -3.67 30.47 -0.48
CA ALA A 122 -2.68 29.93 -1.42
C ALA A 122 -1.64 29.00 -0.75
N VAL A 123 -1.30 29.28 0.52
CA VAL A 123 -0.36 28.47 1.30
C VAL A 123 -0.96 27.10 1.61
N GLN A 124 -2.21 27.04 2.06
CA GLN A 124 -2.92 25.79 2.34
C GLN A 124 -3.09 24.94 1.07
N ALA A 125 -3.48 25.56 -0.05
CA ALA A 125 -3.58 24.87 -1.33
C ALA A 125 -2.20 24.30 -1.76
N GLY A 126 -1.13 25.10 -1.60
CA GLY A 126 0.24 24.67 -1.87
C GLY A 126 0.67 23.49 -1.00
N LEU A 127 0.42 23.54 0.31
CA LEU A 127 0.76 22.46 1.25
C LEU A 127 -0.05 21.18 0.98
N LEU A 128 -1.32 21.30 0.62
CA LEU A 128 -2.12 20.16 0.17
C LEU A 128 -1.52 19.53 -1.10
N GLY A 129 -1.10 20.36 -2.06
CA GLY A 129 -0.40 19.90 -3.27
C GLY A 129 0.90 19.16 -2.93
N VAL A 130 1.72 19.71 -2.03
CA VAL A 130 2.95 19.04 -1.54
C VAL A 130 2.62 17.71 -0.88
N PHE A 131 1.59 17.66 -0.04
CA PHE A 131 1.16 16.43 0.62
C PHE A 131 0.74 15.35 -0.40
N VAL A 132 -0.05 15.71 -1.42
CA VAL A 132 -0.44 14.78 -2.49
C VAL A 132 0.78 14.31 -3.29
N LEU A 133 1.72 15.20 -3.58
CA LEU A 133 2.97 14.84 -4.26
C LEU A 133 3.81 13.86 -3.42
N LEU A 134 3.87 14.05 -2.09
CA LEU A 134 4.55 13.11 -1.18
C LEU A 134 3.89 11.73 -1.20
N LEU A 135 2.56 11.67 -1.21
CA LEU A 135 1.83 10.39 -1.34
C LEU A 135 2.12 9.70 -2.68
N LEU A 136 2.18 10.46 -3.78
CA LEU A 136 2.53 9.94 -5.10
C LEU A 136 4.01 9.52 -5.20
N ALA A 137 4.88 10.12 -4.40
CA ALA A 137 6.30 9.77 -4.31
C ALA A 137 6.55 8.54 -3.41
N LEU A 138 5.59 8.15 -2.56
CA LEU A 138 5.72 7.05 -1.59
C LEU A 138 6.25 5.75 -2.19
N PRO A 139 5.76 5.24 -3.35
CA PRO A 139 6.34 4.11 -4.08
C PRO A 139 7.85 4.16 -4.28
N ARG A 140 8.38 5.35 -4.60
CA ARG A 140 9.79 5.53 -4.91
C ARG A 140 10.65 5.65 -3.66
N VAL A 141 10.10 6.22 -2.60
CA VAL A 141 10.82 6.37 -1.33
C VAL A 141 10.71 5.13 -0.44
N LEU A 142 9.78 4.20 -0.71
CA LEU A 142 9.59 2.96 0.05
C LEU A 142 10.86 2.09 0.13
N GLY A 143 11.56 1.88 -0.98
CA GLY A 143 12.84 1.13 -0.96
C GLY A 143 13.89 1.77 -0.05
N PRO A 144 14.24 3.06 -0.26
CA PRO A 144 15.11 3.80 0.65
C PRO A 144 14.63 3.84 2.10
N LEU A 145 13.31 3.94 2.31
CA LEU A 145 12.66 3.99 3.62
C LEU A 145 12.86 2.69 4.40
N VAL A 146 12.73 1.54 3.74
CA VAL A 146 12.98 0.21 4.35
C VAL A 146 14.46 0.02 4.65
N ARG A 147 15.35 0.37 3.70
CA ARG A 147 16.80 0.20 3.88
C ARG A 147 17.39 1.13 4.93
N ARG A 148 16.82 2.33 5.08
CA ARG A 148 17.36 3.39 5.95
C ARG A 148 16.23 4.14 6.68
N PRO A 149 15.52 3.47 7.60
CA PRO A 149 14.34 4.05 8.26
C PRO A 149 14.68 5.32 9.04
N TRP A 150 15.88 5.39 9.62
CA TRP A 150 16.30 6.54 10.40
C TRP A 150 16.71 7.75 9.55
N THR A 151 17.39 7.54 8.42
CA THR A 151 17.88 8.67 7.61
C THR A 151 16.89 9.14 6.54
N VAL A 152 15.97 8.27 6.08
CA VAL A 152 14.94 8.63 5.10
C VAL A 152 13.55 8.68 5.74
N GLY A 153 13.25 7.79 6.68
CA GLY A 153 11.93 7.74 7.30
C GLY A 153 11.66 8.85 8.28
N LEU A 154 12.62 9.18 9.15
CA LEU A 154 12.49 10.31 10.06
C LEU A 154 12.21 11.63 9.30
N PRO A 155 12.99 12.05 8.30
CA PRO A 155 12.68 13.27 7.56
C PRO A 155 11.38 13.16 6.77
N PHE A 156 11.02 12.00 6.21
CA PHE A 156 9.75 11.84 5.50
C PHE A 156 8.56 12.08 6.43
N VAL A 157 8.55 11.45 7.61
CA VAL A 157 7.51 11.65 8.62
C VAL A 157 7.49 13.10 9.09
N VAL A 158 8.66 13.70 9.37
CA VAL A 158 8.75 15.10 9.77
C VAL A 158 8.16 16.02 8.70
N VAL A 159 8.49 15.83 7.43
CA VAL A 159 7.96 16.65 6.33
C VAL A 159 6.44 16.51 6.22
N VAL A 160 5.90 15.29 6.33
CA VAL A 160 4.44 15.06 6.31
C VAL A 160 3.75 15.81 7.47
N GLN A 161 4.29 15.70 8.68
CA GLN A 161 3.72 16.35 9.86
C GLN A 161 3.84 17.87 9.79
N LEU A 162 4.98 18.40 9.31
CA LEU A 162 5.18 19.83 9.10
C LEU A 162 4.23 20.38 8.04
N THR A 163 3.94 19.61 6.99
CA THR A 163 2.97 20.01 5.95
C THR A 163 1.56 20.14 6.54
N GLY A 164 1.14 19.16 7.34
CA GLY A 164 -0.16 19.21 8.03
C GLY A 164 -0.25 20.33 9.06
N LEU A 165 0.79 20.49 9.89
CA LEU A 165 0.86 21.55 10.88
C LEU A 165 0.89 22.94 10.23
N GLY A 166 1.67 23.11 9.16
CA GLY A 166 1.73 24.33 8.37
C GLY A 166 0.38 24.71 7.79
N ALA A 167 -0.40 23.73 7.28
CA ALA A 167 -1.73 23.98 6.73
C ALA A 167 -2.72 24.41 7.83
N ALA A 168 -2.63 23.81 9.01
CA ALA A 168 -3.45 24.18 10.16
C ALA A 168 -3.11 25.58 10.70
N LEU A 169 -1.81 25.92 10.77
CA LEU A 169 -1.36 27.25 11.17
C LEU A 169 -1.74 28.31 10.14
N ALA A 170 -1.57 28.03 8.86
CA ALA A 170 -1.98 28.92 7.78
C ALA A 170 -3.47 29.23 7.80
N GLY A 171 -4.32 28.31 8.26
CA GLY A 171 -5.75 28.56 8.44
C GLY A 171 -6.10 29.45 9.63
N ARG A 172 -5.17 29.64 10.58
CA ARG A 172 -5.33 30.57 11.71
C ARG A 172 -4.75 31.95 11.42
N LEU A 173 -3.88 32.05 10.43
CA LEU A 173 -3.39 33.32 9.92
C LEU A 173 -4.49 33.87 9.01
N ASP A 174 -4.89 35.11 9.23
CA ASP A 174 -5.97 35.81 8.50
C ASP A 174 -5.51 36.19 7.08
N LEU A 175 -5.06 35.18 6.33
CA LEU A 175 -4.52 35.29 4.99
C LEU A 175 -5.67 35.43 3.99
N PRO A 176 -5.47 36.20 2.89
CA PRO A 176 -6.49 36.35 1.87
C PRO A 176 -6.88 34.99 1.28
N ALA A 177 -8.19 34.73 1.22
CA ALA A 177 -8.74 33.56 0.56
C ALA A 177 -8.39 33.61 -0.93
N ALA A 178 -7.70 32.58 -1.41
CA ALA A 178 -7.37 32.46 -2.83
C ALA A 178 -8.45 31.69 -3.60
N VAL A 179 -9.10 30.72 -2.93
CA VAL A 179 -10.15 29.88 -3.50
C VAL A 179 -11.29 29.77 -2.49
N SER A 180 -12.49 30.17 -2.87
CA SER A 180 -13.73 29.99 -2.11
C SER A 180 -14.64 29.02 -2.84
N LEU A 181 -15.03 27.93 -2.17
CA LEU A 181 -15.94 26.93 -2.70
C LEU A 181 -17.14 26.78 -1.76
N PRO A 182 -18.37 26.60 -2.27
CA PRO A 182 -19.50 26.36 -1.40
C PRO A 182 -19.30 25.02 -0.66
N ALA A 183 -19.34 25.05 0.67
CA ALA A 183 -18.93 23.90 1.48
C ALA A 183 -19.87 22.68 1.33
N ALA A 184 -21.17 22.93 1.14
CA ALA A 184 -22.18 21.89 0.96
C ALA A 184 -21.94 20.99 -0.28
N PRO A 185 -21.80 21.53 -1.51
CA PRO A 185 -21.51 20.70 -2.68
C PRO A 185 -20.13 20.04 -2.62
N VAL A 186 -19.14 20.62 -1.93
CA VAL A 186 -17.83 19.98 -1.75
C VAL A 186 -17.95 18.77 -0.81
N ALA A 187 -18.59 18.92 0.36
CA ALA A 187 -18.75 17.84 1.33
C ALA A 187 -19.61 16.69 0.79
N VAL A 188 -20.68 17.01 0.06
CA VAL A 188 -21.58 16.00 -0.52
C VAL A 188 -21.00 15.42 -1.82
N GLY A 189 -20.39 16.25 -2.67
CA GLY A 189 -19.86 15.84 -3.98
C GLY A 189 -18.58 15.01 -3.91
N LEU A 190 -17.75 15.17 -2.87
CA LEU A 190 -16.55 14.34 -2.69
C LEU A 190 -16.86 12.95 -2.15
N PHE A 191 -18.00 12.74 -1.47
CA PHE A 191 -18.40 11.43 -0.99
C PHE A 191 -18.58 10.38 -2.11
N PRO A 192 -19.35 10.63 -3.20
CA PRO A 192 -19.43 9.68 -4.31
C PRO A 192 -18.09 9.50 -5.02
N VAL A 193 -17.22 10.52 -5.06
CA VAL A 193 -15.86 10.37 -5.58
C VAL A 193 -15.07 9.38 -4.72
N VAL A 194 -15.11 9.51 -3.39
CA VAL A 194 -14.48 8.56 -2.47
C VAL A 194 -15.05 7.15 -2.64
N LEU A 195 -16.36 7.00 -2.86
CA LEU A 195 -16.98 5.70 -3.12
C LEU A 195 -16.53 5.09 -4.46
N VAL A 196 -16.48 5.88 -5.54
CA VAL A 196 -15.99 5.42 -6.86
C VAL A 196 -14.52 5.02 -6.78
N LEU A 197 -13.69 5.81 -6.07
CA LEU A 197 -12.29 5.48 -5.84
C LEU A 197 -12.13 4.23 -4.98
N ALA A 198 -12.92 4.09 -3.90
CA ALA A 198 -12.94 2.88 -3.07
C ALA A 198 -13.33 1.65 -3.89
N TRP A 199 -14.32 1.77 -4.77
CA TRP A 199 -14.73 0.70 -5.66
C TRP A 199 -13.66 0.38 -6.70
N ALA A 200 -12.98 1.38 -7.26
CA ALA A 200 -11.87 1.17 -8.19
C ALA A 200 -10.69 0.47 -7.51
N VAL A 201 -10.34 0.87 -6.29
CA VAL A 201 -9.33 0.18 -5.45
C VAL A 201 -9.78 -1.24 -5.12
N HIS A 202 -11.04 -1.44 -4.72
CA HIS A 202 -11.58 -2.78 -4.46
C HIS A 202 -11.51 -3.67 -5.70
N ARG A 203 -11.92 -3.13 -6.86
CA ARG A 203 -11.88 -3.85 -8.13
C ARG A 203 -10.46 -4.23 -8.47
N GLU A 204 -9.50 -3.32 -8.34
CA GLU A 204 -8.09 -3.62 -8.57
C GLU A 204 -7.59 -4.66 -7.56
N LEU A 205 -7.88 -4.54 -6.26
CA LEU A 205 -7.49 -5.53 -5.24
C LEU A 205 -8.10 -6.92 -5.44
N VAL A 206 -9.32 -7.00 -5.99
CA VAL A 206 -10.00 -8.27 -6.28
C VAL A 206 -9.59 -8.87 -7.62
N HIS A 207 -9.28 -8.05 -8.62
CA HIS A 207 -8.90 -8.50 -9.97
C HIS A 207 -7.38 -8.49 -10.23
N GLY A 208 -6.59 -7.87 -9.37
CA GLY A 208 -5.14 -7.69 -9.49
C GLY A 208 -4.54 -7.51 -8.09
N PRO A 209 -4.32 -8.61 -7.36
CA PRO A 209 -3.08 -9.37 -7.44
C PRO A 209 -3.34 -10.85 -7.07
N GLY A 210 -4.38 -11.44 -7.67
CA GLY A 210 -4.59 -12.90 -7.61
C GLY A 210 -3.38 -13.65 -8.20
N ASP A 211 -2.85 -13.10 -9.29
CA ASP A 211 -1.76 -13.67 -10.09
C ASP A 211 -0.35 -13.29 -9.60
N ASP A 212 -0.25 -12.36 -8.64
CA ASP A 212 1.05 -11.88 -8.12
C ASP A 212 1.39 -12.47 -6.73
N ALA A 213 0.79 -13.63 -6.42
CA ALA A 213 1.23 -14.41 -5.26
C ALA A 213 2.62 -15.00 -5.56
N VAL A 214 3.48 -15.07 -4.53
CA VAL A 214 4.69 -15.89 -4.64
C VAL A 214 4.25 -17.35 -4.67
N LEU A 215 4.32 -17.98 -5.83
CA LEU A 215 3.88 -19.36 -6.06
C LEU A 215 5.12 -20.23 -6.30
N SER A 216 5.26 -21.34 -5.57
CA SER A 216 6.35 -22.28 -5.85
C SER A 216 6.04 -23.08 -7.13
N PRO A 217 7.00 -23.26 -8.06
CA PRO A 217 6.83 -24.13 -9.22
C PRO A 217 6.93 -25.63 -8.87
N LEU A 218 7.37 -25.97 -7.66
CA LEU A 218 7.52 -27.38 -7.27
C LEU A 218 6.14 -28.04 -7.02
N PRO A 219 6.04 -29.36 -7.21
CA PRO A 219 4.77 -30.08 -7.05
C PRO A 219 4.16 -29.81 -5.67
N PRO A 220 2.85 -29.52 -5.59
CA PRO A 220 2.17 -29.34 -4.32
C PRO A 220 2.27 -30.61 -3.48
N GLN A 221 2.49 -30.45 -2.17
CA GLN A 221 2.53 -31.58 -1.25
C GLN A 221 1.17 -32.29 -1.22
N PRO A 222 1.11 -33.64 -1.28
CA PRO A 222 -0.15 -34.36 -1.26
C PRO A 222 -0.93 -34.07 0.03
N GLY A 223 -2.10 -33.42 -0.09
CA GLY A 223 -2.97 -33.05 1.03
C GLY A 223 -3.44 -31.58 1.03
N THR A 224 -2.80 -30.71 0.25
CA THR A 224 -3.13 -29.28 0.18
C THR A 224 -4.13 -29.00 -0.95
N ALA A 225 -5.43 -29.03 -0.67
CA ALA A 225 -6.45 -28.65 -1.65
C ALA A 225 -6.53 -27.11 -1.79
N PRO A 226 -6.60 -26.55 -3.01
CA PRO A 226 -6.73 -25.11 -3.22
C PRO A 226 -8.18 -24.68 -3.00
N ARG A 227 -8.50 -24.10 -1.83
CA ARG A 227 -9.77 -23.40 -1.60
C ARG A 227 -9.54 -22.11 -0.81
N GLY A 228 -9.46 -20.97 -1.52
CA GLY A 228 -9.14 -19.67 -0.90
C GLY A 228 -9.68 -18.40 -1.57
N ALA A 229 -10.57 -18.50 -2.56
CA ALA A 229 -11.06 -17.30 -3.27
C ALA A 229 -12.05 -16.44 -2.44
N GLY A 230 -12.75 -17.04 -1.47
CA GLY A 230 -13.80 -16.36 -0.70
C GLY A 230 -13.28 -15.36 0.36
N GLY A 231 -12.24 -15.72 1.10
CA GLY A 231 -11.70 -14.89 2.20
C GLY A 231 -11.00 -13.60 1.71
N ARG A 232 -10.30 -13.66 0.57
CA ARG A 232 -9.62 -12.49 -0.02
C ARG A 232 -10.60 -11.39 -0.43
N ARG A 233 -11.79 -11.77 -0.93
CA ARG A 233 -12.85 -10.81 -1.30
C ARG A 233 -13.39 -10.06 -0.07
N GLY A 234 -13.53 -10.75 1.06
CA GLY A 234 -13.97 -10.15 2.32
C GLY A 234 -12.96 -9.14 2.88
N ILE A 235 -11.68 -9.49 2.90
CA ILE A 235 -10.61 -8.58 3.37
C ILE A 235 -10.48 -7.38 2.43
N ALA A 236 -10.47 -7.59 1.11
CA ALA A 236 -10.41 -6.50 0.14
C ALA A 236 -11.63 -5.56 0.23
N ALA A 237 -12.83 -6.10 0.52
CA ALA A 237 -14.02 -5.29 0.74
C ALA A 237 -13.91 -4.47 2.03
N LEU A 238 -13.43 -5.08 3.12
CA LEU A 238 -13.21 -4.40 4.40
C LEU A 238 -12.19 -3.26 4.27
N THR A 239 -11.04 -3.52 3.64
CA THR A 239 -9.99 -2.51 3.41
C THR A 239 -10.50 -1.36 2.54
N ALA A 240 -11.26 -1.66 1.48
CA ALA A 240 -11.84 -0.62 0.63
C ALA A 240 -12.93 0.19 1.34
N ALA A 241 -13.71 -0.44 2.23
CA ALA A 241 -14.79 0.21 2.96
C ALA A 241 -14.31 1.10 4.13
N MET A 242 -13.11 0.90 4.66
CA MET A 242 -12.58 1.71 5.77
C MET A 242 -12.56 3.21 5.46
N LEU A 243 -12.13 3.61 4.26
CA LEU A 243 -11.98 5.02 3.88
C LEU A 243 -13.33 5.76 3.77
N PRO A 244 -14.35 5.23 3.08
CA PRO A 244 -15.70 5.80 3.10
C PRO A 244 -16.32 5.88 4.50
N VAL A 245 -16.12 4.86 5.34
CA VAL A 245 -16.62 4.87 6.73
C VAL A 245 -15.93 5.95 7.54
N ALA A 246 -14.60 6.07 7.42
CA ALA A 246 -13.83 7.13 8.07
C ALA A 246 -14.28 8.53 7.62
N TYR A 247 -14.59 8.71 6.34
CA TYR A 247 -15.16 9.96 5.81
C TYR A 247 -16.44 10.35 6.55
N LEU A 248 -17.39 9.43 6.66
CA LEU A 248 -18.68 9.69 7.31
C LEU A 248 -18.51 10.01 8.80
N VAL A 249 -17.67 9.24 9.50
CA VAL A 249 -17.41 9.45 10.93
C VAL A 249 -16.76 10.81 11.17
N LEU A 250 -15.72 11.16 10.40
CA LEU A 250 -15.02 12.44 10.54
C LEU A 250 -15.90 13.63 10.14
N ALA A 251 -16.70 13.50 9.08
CA ALA A 251 -17.64 14.53 8.66
C ALA A 251 -18.75 14.74 9.71
N ALA A 252 -19.31 13.66 10.27
CA ALA A 252 -20.30 13.73 11.34
C ALA A 252 -19.72 14.37 12.61
N PHE A 253 -18.51 13.98 13.01
CA PHE A 253 -17.80 14.58 14.14
C PHE A 253 -17.47 16.06 13.90
N GLY A 254 -17.04 16.41 12.69
CA GLY A 254 -16.80 17.79 12.28
C GLY A 254 -18.06 18.64 12.42
N ARG A 255 -19.23 18.09 12.05
CA ARG A 255 -20.52 18.77 12.18
C ARG A 255 -21.00 18.90 13.62
N LEU A 256 -20.76 17.90 14.47
CA LEU A 256 -21.13 17.91 15.89
C LEU A 256 -20.28 18.88 16.73
N THR A 257 -19.07 19.20 16.27
CA THR A 257 -18.13 20.12 16.95
C THR A 257 -18.09 21.52 16.36
N ALA A 258 -18.95 21.82 15.37
CA ALA A 258 -19.01 23.09 14.66
C ALA A 258 -19.91 24.09 15.38
#